data_AF-A0AA40DT40-F1
#
_entry.id   AF-A0AA40DT40-F1
#
_cell.length_a   1.000
_cell.length_b   1.000
_cell.length_c   1.000
_cell.angle_alpha   90.00
_cell.angle_beta   90.00
_cell.angle_gamma   90.00
#
_symmetry.space_group_name_H-M   'P 1'
#
loop_
_entity.id
_entity.type
_entity.pdbx_description
1 polymer ?
#
loop_
_entity_poly.entity_id
_entity_poly.type
_entity_poly.pdbx_seq_one_letter_code
_entity_poly.pdbx_strand_id
1 'polypeptide(L)' 'MEFDEALAAEKMQYCPRCKSFDVELKPDGVCKHCHDKDDKRRGDEPFFFSANNLDFGSIPQDFPRLEPFEE' A
#
# COMPACT_ATOMS: atom_id res chain seq x y z
N MET A 1 1.05 -14.81 -33.71
CA MET A 1 1.32 -13.39 -33.41
C MET A 1 0.40 -12.87 -32.31
N GLU A 2 -0.80 -13.43 -32.18
CA GLU A 2 -1.81 -13.12 -31.16
C GLU A 2 -1.31 -13.05 -29.70
N PHE A 3 -0.32 -13.86 -29.30
CA PHE A 3 0.24 -13.85 -27.94
C PHE A 3 1.02 -12.57 -27.62
N ASP A 4 1.84 -12.09 -28.56
CA ASP A 4 2.66 -10.88 -28.37
C ASP A 4 1.78 -9.62 -28.27
N GLU A 5 0.69 -9.59 -29.03
CA GLU A 5 -0.30 -8.52 -29.00
C GLU A 5 -1.10 -8.50 -27.68
N ALA A 6 -1.46 -9.67 -27.16
CA ALA A 6 -2.13 -9.80 -25.87
C ALA A 6 -1.23 -9.31 -24.72
N LEU A 7 0.04 -9.72 -24.71
CA LEU A 7 1.01 -9.30 -23.70
C LEU A 7 1.31 -7.79 -23.77
N ALA A 8 1.37 -7.21 -24.98
CA ALA A 8 1.58 -5.78 -25.16
C ALA A 8 0.38 -4.92 -24.72
N ALA A 9 -0.83 -5.49 -24.69
CA ALA A 9 -2.02 -4.83 -24.20
C ALA A 9 -2.12 -4.80 -22.67
N GLU A 10 -1.41 -5.70 -21.98
CA GLU A 10 -1.34 -5.73 -20.52
C GLU A 10 -0.58 -4.51 -19.99
N LYS A 11 -1.27 -3.66 -19.24
CA LYS A 11 -0.67 -2.49 -18.58
C LYS A 11 -0.44 -2.79 -17.12
N MET A 12 0.82 -2.72 -16.71
CA MET A 12 1.17 -2.70 -15.29
C MET A 12 0.68 -1.40 -14.66
N GLN A 13 -0.07 -1.53 -13.58
CA GLN A 13 -0.64 -0.44 -12.82
C GLN A 13 -0.13 -0.51 -11.38
N TYR A 14 0.10 0.66 -10.79
CA TYR A 14 0.64 0.76 -9.44
C TYR A 14 -0.47 0.67 -8.40
N CYS A 15 -0.39 -0.31 -7.50
CA CYS A 15 -1.28 -0.40 -6.35
C CYS A 15 -0.72 0.48 -5.19
N PRO A 16 -1.45 1.52 -4.76
CA PRO A 16 -0.99 2.42 -3.69
C PRO A 16 -0.96 1.74 -2.31
N ARG A 17 -1.68 0.63 -2.10
CA ARG A 17 -1.73 -0.08 -0.81
C ARG A 17 -0.47 -0.90 -0.58
N CYS A 18 -0.13 -1.82 -1.49
CA CYS A 18 1.05 -2.68 -1.36
C CYS A 18 2.31 -2.11 -2.01
N LYS A 19 2.23 -0.94 -2.64
CA LYS A 19 3.34 -0.26 -3.33
C LYS A 19 4.01 -1.15 -4.39
N SER A 20 3.25 -2.04 -5.01
CA SER A 20 3.70 -2.95 -6.06
C SER A 20 2.91 -2.74 -7.34
N PHE A 21 3.48 -3.19 -8.45
CA PHE A 21 2.81 -3.17 -9.75
C PHE A 21 2.02 -4.47 -9.93
N ASP A 22 0.80 -4.33 -10.43
CA ASP A 22 -0.08 -5.44 -10.79
C ASP A 22 -0.65 -5.17 -12.19
N VAL A 23 -0.94 -6.22 -12.95
CA VAL A 23 -1.55 -6.08 -14.28
C VAL A 23 -3.04 -5.74 -14.19
N GLU A 24 -3.67 -6.12 -13.07
CA GLU A 24 -5.10 -5.96 -12.86
C GLU A 24 -5.39 -5.30 -11.49
N LEU A 25 -5.72 -4.00 -11.54
CA LEU A 25 -6.31 -3.31 -10.39
C LEU A 25 -7.82 -3.36 -10.49
N LYS A 26 -8.49 -3.48 -9.35
CA LYS A 26 -9.94 -3.28 -9.24
C LYS A 26 -10.29 -1.80 -9.50
N PRO A 27 -11.59 -1.47 -9.72
CA PRO A 27 -12.01 -0.09 -10.01
C PRO A 27 -11.62 0.95 -8.95
N ASP A 28 -11.37 0.52 -7.72
CA ASP A 28 -10.86 1.35 -6.63
C ASP A 28 -9.33 1.56 -6.65
N GLY A 29 -8.63 1.09 -7.69
CA GLY A 29 -7.19 1.24 -7.87
C GLY A 29 -6.36 0.32 -6.99
N VAL A 30 -6.96 -0.77 -6.47
CA VAL A 30 -6.32 -1.69 -5.52
C VAL A 30 -6.23 -3.07 -6.14
N CYS A 31 -5.07 -3.72 -5.97
CA CYS A 31 -4.86 -5.05 -6.51
C CYS A 31 -5.74 -6.08 -5.79
N LYS A 32 -6.02 -7.19 -6.49
CA LYS A 32 -6.78 -8.32 -5.96
C LYS A 32 -6.20 -8.83 -4.64
N HIS A 33 -4.87 -8.91 -4.54
CA HIS A 33 -4.20 -9.39 -3.33
C HIS A 33 -4.52 -8.55 -2.09
N CYS A 34 -4.58 -7.22 -2.22
CA CYS A 34 -4.95 -6.34 -1.13
C CYS A 34 -6.43 -6.51 -0.74
N HIS A 35 -7.33 -6.65 -1.72
CA HIS A 35 -8.74 -6.98 -1.46
C HIS A 35 -8.90 -8.30 -0.70
N ASP A 36 -8.24 -9.37 -1.15
CA ASP A 36 -8.31 -10.68 -0.50
C ASP A 36 -7.79 -10.64 0.95
N LYS A 37 -6.81 -9.78 1.24
CA LYS A 37 -6.33 -9.54 2.60
C LYS A 37 -7.36 -8.83 3.46
N ASP A 38 -8.03 -7.81 2.91
CA ASP A 38 -9.07 -7.06 3.61
C ASP A 38 -10.31 -7.94 3.88
N ASP A 39 -10.69 -8.82 2.94
CA ASP A 39 -11.80 -9.77 3.08
C ASP A 39 -11.52 -10.86 4.13
N LYS A 40 -10.27 -11.31 4.24
CA LYS A 40 -9.84 -12.36 5.20
C LYS A 40 -9.45 -11.82 6.57
N ARG A 41 -9.52 -10.50 6.75
CA ARG A 41 -9.14 -9.83 7.98
C ARG A 41 -10.06 -10.25 9.12
N ARG A 42 -9.49 -10.48 10.30
CA ARG A 42 -10.25 -10.73 11.52
C ARG A 42 -10.93 -9.43 11.96
N GLY A 43 -12.14 -9.51 12.53
CA GLY A 43 -12.92 -8.32 12.90
C GLY A 43 -12.23 -7.37 13.90
N ASP A 44 -11.20 -7.85 14.59
CA ASP A 44 -10.40 -7.10 15.56
C ASP A 44 -9.09 -6.52 14.96
N GLU A 45 -8.73 -6.92 13.75
CA GLU A 45 -7.52 -6.40 13.10
C GLU A 45 -7.86 -5.11 12.36
N PRO A 46 -7.09 -4.02 12.54
CA PRO A 46 -7.23 -2.84 11.70
C PRO A 46 -7.06 -3.25 10.23
N PHE A 47 -7.69 -2.51 9.30
CA PHE A 47 -7.40 -2.76 7.88
C PHE A 47 -5.88 -2.64 7.72
N PHE A 48 -5.25 -3.63 7.10
CA PHE A 48 -3.79 -3.69 6.96
C PHE A 48 -3.22 -2.40 6.35
N PHE A 49 -4.07 -1.66 5.63
CA PHE A 49 -3.79 -0.37 5.02
C PHE A 49 -4.90 0.66 5.24
N SER A 50 -5.69 0.60 6.32
CA SER A 50 -6.41 1.81 6.74
C SER A 50 -5.36 2.90 6.87
N ALA A 51 -5.56 4.05 6.23
CA ALA A 51 -4.74 5.23 6.44
C ALA A 51 -4.45 5.29 7.94
N ASN A 52 -3.19 5.02 8.30
CA ASN A 52 -2.80 4.86 9.68
C ASN A 52 -3.03 6.21 10.34
N ASN A 53 -4.21 6.45 10.89
CA ASN A 53 -4.44 7.44 11.94
C ASN A 53 -3.79 6.88 13.21
N LEU A 54 -2.51 6.51 13.10
CA LEU A 54 -1.65 6.27 14.24
C LEU A 54 -1.57 7.63 14.91
N ASP A 55 -2.41 7.81 15.93
CA ASP A 55 -2.18 8.84 16.91
C ASP A 55 -0.88 8.45 17.61
N PHE A 56 0.22 9.06 17.19
CA PHE A 56 1.54 8.83 17.80
C PHE A 56 1.61 9.36 19.24
N GLY A 57 0.49 9.86 19.77
CA GLY A 57 0.42 10.61 21.01
C GLY A 57 1.23 11.89 20.93
N SER A 58 1.27 12.62 22.05
CA SER A 58 2.16 13.75 22.24
C SER A 58 3.61 13.27 22.29
N ILE A 59 4.50 13.87 21.50
CA ILE A 59 5.95 13.64 21.63
C ILE A 59 6.36 14.07 23.06
N PRO A 60 7.00 13.20 23.87
CA PRO A 60 7.51 13.57 25.19
C PRO A 60 8.51 14.73 25.06
N GLN A 61 8.40 15.74 25.93
CA GLN A 61 9.26 16.93 25.86
C GLN A 61 10.74 16.63 26.14
N ASP A 62 11.04 15.45 26.70
CA ASP A 62 12.40 14.98 26.99
C ASP A 62 13.12 14.38 25.77
N PHE A 63 12.55 14.48 24.56
CA PHE A 63 13.23 13.98 23.36
C PHE A 63 14.48 14.81 23.04
N PRO A 64 15.68 14.18 22.94
CA PRO A 64 16.86 14.90 22.51
C PRO A 64 16.68 15.39 21.07
N ARG A 65 16.98 16.67 20.84
CA ARG A 65 16.95 17.26 19.51
C ARG A 65 18.02 16.60 18.65
N LEU A 66 17.59 15.89 17.60
CA LEU A 66 18.49 15.37 16.58
C LEU A 66 18.91 16.54 15.70
N GLU A 67 20.18 16.94 15.79
CA GLU A 67 20.76 17.86 14.82
C GLU A 67 20.97 17.10 13.50
N PRO A 68 20.54 17.65 12.36
CA PRO A 68 20.76 17.03 11.06
C PRO A 68 22.27 16.93 10.82
N PHE A 69 22.74 15.70 10.63
CA PHE A 69 24.11 15.45 10.16
C PHE A 69 24.06 15.35 8.64
N GLU A 70 24.74 16.28 7.96
CA GLU A 70 24.99 16.18 6.51
C GLU A 70 26.12 15.16 6.29
N GLU A 71 25.89 14.18 5.41
CA GLU A 71 26.92 13.21 4.95
C GLU A 71 27.77 13.78 3.82
#